data_AF-A0AAV1TSW9-F1
#
_entry.id   AF-A0AAV1TSW9-F1
#
_cell.length_a   1.000
_cell.length_b   1.000
_cell.length_c   1.000
_cell.angle_alpha   90.00
_cell.angle_beta   90.00
_cell.angle_gamma   90.00
#
_symmetry.space_group_name_H-M   'P 1'
#
loop_
_entity.id
_entity.type
_entity.pdbx_description
1 polymer ?
#
loop_
_entity_poly.entity_id
_entity_poly.type
_entity_poly.pdbx_seq_one_letter_code
_entity_poly.pdbx_strand_id
1 'polypeptide(L)'
;MCRVVLLNQTQYVNHQLGAGLPSIPGRGIAAPPDEVTRPSRRGGSTAAQLDSAGHRESPLMEVEEEERRSPNYRGGACVPESFFDCVTQGLRDDLEHERDRRLQLVDTVLKHRAEFAFAHLENERALTSLRDELRVDRVGIDRSRAEITALQTLVDIHHREHKALCAMLERKGVLHRKKQRTDGTA
;
A
#
# COMPACT_ATOMS: atom_id res chain seq x y z
N MET A 1 17.98 -18.16 18.56
CA MET A 1 18.13 -16.83 19.19
C MET A 1 18.07 -15.71 18.12
N CYS A 2 16.99 -15.56 17.33
CA CYS A 2 16.86 -14.48 16.33
C CYS A 2 15.39 -14.08 16.05
N ARG A 3 14.56 -13.84 17.07
CA ARG A 3 13.16 -13.36 16.90
C ARG A 3 12.92 -11.92 17.40
N VAL A 4 13.94 -11.22 17.91
CA VAL A 4 13.76 -9.94 18.62
C VAL A 4 14.17 -8.71 17.78
N VAL A 5 14.82 -8.88 16.63
CA VAL A 5 15.38 -7.73 15.88
C VAL A 5 14.37 -7.07 14.92
N LEU A 6 13.28 -7.74 14.54
CA LEU A 6 12.35 -7.21 13.51
C LEU A 6 11.25 -6.28 14.05
N LEU A 7 11.10 -6.13 15.37
CA LEU A 7 10.08 -5.26 15.95
C LEU A 7 10.50 -3.78 16.06
N ASN A 8 11.78 -3.45 15.84
CA ASN A 8 12.27 -2.08 16.03
C ASN A 8 12.23 -1.23 14.75
N GLN A 9 11.98 -1.82 13.57
CA GLN A 9 11.98 -1.10 12.29
C GLN A 9 10.60 -0.59 11.87
N THR A 10 9.52 -1.21 12.37
CA THR A 10 8.13 -0.80 12.06
C THR A 10 7.65 0.40 12.89
N GLN A 11 8.31 0.70 14.02
CA GLN A 11 7.98 1.89 14.83
C GLN A 11 8.59 3.19 14.26
N TYR A 12 9.68 3.09 13.50
CA TYR A 12 10.33 4.27 12.91
C TYR A 12 9.54 4.89 11.74
N VAL A 13 8.82 4.07 10.97
CA VAL A 13 8.03 4.55 9.82
C VAL A 13 6.74 5.24 10.26
N ASN A 14 6.14 4.82 11.37
CA ASN A 14 4.87 5.39 11.85
C ASN A 14 5.04 6.78 12.50
N HIS A 15 6.23 7.12 12.99
CA HIS A 15 6.47 8.46 13.55
C HIS A 15 6.61 9.57 12.50
N GLN A 16 6.86 9.26 11.22
CA GLN A 16 6.94 10.27 10.16
C GLN A 16 5.60 10.57 9.48
N LEU A 17 4.59 9.71 9.62
CA LEU A 17 3.26 9.90 9.02
C LEU A 17 2.28 10.69 9.92
N GLY A 18 2.69 11.06 11.13
CA GLY A 18 1.87 11.79 12.10
C GLY A 18 1.81 13.31 11.91
N ALA A 19 2.58 13.89 10.98
CA ALA A 19 2.63 15.33 10.77
C ALA A 19 2.16 15.71 9.36
N GLY A 20 0.85 15.94 9.25
CA GLY A 20 0.28 16.85 8.26
C GLY A 20 0.00 16.28 6.86
N LEU A 21 -1.19 15.72 6.68
CA LEU A 21 -1.88 15.77 5.38
C LEU A 21 -3.34 16.21 5.59
N PRO A 22 -3.87 17.10 4.73
CA PRO A 22 -5.20 17.67 4.91
C PRO A 22 -6.29 16.64 4.61
N SER A 23 -7.33 16.67 5.44
CA SER A 23 -8.52 15.83 5.36
C SER A 23 -9.30 16.09 4.06
N ILE A 24 -9.43 15.06 3.21
CA ILE A 24 -10.33 15.08 2.05
C ILE A 24 -11.70 14.55 2.52
N PRO A 25 -12.81 15.30 2.34
CA PRO A 25 -14.11 14.82 2.78
C PRO A 25 -14.60 13.66 1.90
N GLY A 26 -14.95 12.55 2.56
CA GLY A 26 -15.42 11.32 1.94
C GLY A 26 -16.73 11.51 1.17
N ARG A 27 -16.73 11.10 -0.10
CA ARG A 27 -17.91 11.03 -0.95
C ARG A 27 -18.70 9.77 -0.59
N GLY A 28 -19.85 9.93 0.06
CA GLY A 28 -20.78 8.84 0.33
C GLY A 28 -21.35 8.28 -0.97
N ILE A 29 -21.28 6.95 -1.15
CA ILE A 29 -21.94 6.24 -2.25
C ILE A 29 -23.36 5.90 -1.78
N ALA A 30 -24.34 6.59 -2.33
CA ALA A 30 -25.76 6.28 -2.15
C ALA A 30 -26.17 5.09 -3.05
N ALA A 31 -27.12 4.30 -2.55
CA ALA A 31 -27.71 3.15 -3.25
C ALA A 31 -28.44 3.55 -4.56
N PRO A 32 -28.56 2.64 -5.55
CA PRO A 32 -29.12 2.97 -6.85
C PRO A 32 -30.66 2.93 -6.83
N PRO A 33 -31.36 3.84 -7.54
CA PRO A 33 -32.76 3.65 -7.89
C PRO A 33 -32.92 3.13 -9.33
N ASP A 34 -33.94 2.30 -9.49
CA ASP A 34 -34.36 1.60 -10.70
C ASP A 34 -34.83 2.52 -11.86
N GLU A 35 -34.53 2.01 -13.06
CA GLU A 35 -35.26 2.03 -14.33
C GLU A 35 -36.04 3.26 -14.90
N VAL A 36 -35.80 3.41 -16.22
CA VAL A 36 -36.56 4.07 -17.30
C VAL A 36 -36.61 5.61 -17.33
N THR A 37 -35.94 6.19 -18.35
CA THR A 37 -36.55 6.99 -19.45
C THR A 37 -35.44 7.71 -20.25
N ARG A 38 -35.25 7.33 -21.52
CA ARG A 38 -34.61 8.17 -22.57
C ARG A 38 -35.54 9.37 -22.85
N PRO A 39 -35.09 10.57 -23.29
CA PRO A 39 -34.13 10.74 -24.38
C PRO A 39 -33.26 12.03 -24.34
N SER A 40 -32.38 12.16 -25.34
CA SER A 40 -32.26 13.35 -26.20
C SER A 40 -30.82 13.78 -26.44
N ARG A 41 -30.46 13.74 -27.74
CA ARG A 41 -29.21 14.24 -28.32
C ARG A 41 -29.23 15.77 -28.34
N ARG A 42 -28.20 16.40 -27.77
CA ARG A 42 -27.77 17.79 -28.00
C ARG A 42 -26.29 17.80 -27.56
N GLY A 43 -25.27 17.94 -28.40
CA GLY A 43 -25.14 18.84 -29.54
C GLY A 43 -24.52 20.15 -29.03
N GLY A 44 -23.22 20.33 -29.23
CA GLY A 44 -22.62 21.68 -29.25
C GLY A 44 -21.38 21.92 -28.37
N SER A 45 -20.25 22.02 -29.07
CA SER A 45 -19.30 23.15 -29.03
C SER A 45 -18.41 23.36 -27.81
N THR A 46 -17.18 22.87 -27.98
CA THR A 46 -15.95 23.69 -28.15
C THR A 46 -16.12 25.21 -28.02
N ALA A 47 -15.53 25.78 -26.96
CA ALA A 47 -14.64 26.94 -26.97
C ALA A 47 -14.48 27.43 -25.52
N ALA A 48 -13.28 27.25 -24.96
CA ALA A 48 -12.83 28.05 -23.83
C ALA A 48 -11.41 28.50 -24.13
N GLN A 49 -11.30 29.80 -24.42
CA GLN A 49 -10.07 30.57 -24.49
C GLN A 49 -9.32 30.44 -23.17
N LEU A 50 -8.02 30.17 -23.26
CA LEU A 50 -7.07 30.44 -22.19
C LEU A 50 -6.03 31.40 -22.74
N ASP A 51 -6.31 32.68 -22.49
CA ASP A 51 -5.32 33.73 -22.48
C ASP A 51 -4.26 33.46 -21.40
N SER A 52 -3.09 34.07 -21.62
CA SER A 52 -2.09 34.44 -20.62
C SER A 52 -0.94 33.46 -20.39
N ALA A 53 0.16 33.74 -21.07
CA ALA A 53 1.49 33.71 -20.46
C ALA A 53 2.30 34.89 -21.02
N GLY A 54 2.49 35.89 -20.17
CA GLY A 54 3.22 37.12 -20.48
C GLY A 54 4.64 36.85 -20.98
N HIS A 55 4.93 37.43 -22.14
CA HIS A 55 6.30 37.64 -22.61
C HIS A 55 7.02 38.55 -21.63
N ARG A 56 7.99 37.97 -20.91
CA ARG A 56 8.97 38.74 -20.16
C ARG A 56 10.05 39.17 -21.15
N GLU A 57 9.83 40.31 -21.78
CA GLU A 57 10.87 41.03 -22.53
C GLU A 57 12.02 41.36 -21.56
N SER A 58 13.21 40.85 -21.88
CA SER A 58 14.44 41.22 -21.17
C SER A 58 14.99 42.49 -21.83
N PRO A 59 15.48 43.48 -21.07
CA PRO A 59 16.02 44.70 -21.66
C PRO A 59 17.22 44.37 -22.55
N LEU A 60 17.13 44.81 -23.80
CA LEU A 60 18.21 44.84 -24.77
C LEU A 60 19.28 45.78 -24.21
N MET A 61 20.39 45.23 -23.72
CA MET A 61 21.57 46.04 -23.45
C MET A 61 22.05 46.59 -24.80
N GLU A 62 22.06 47.92 -24.92
CA GLU A 62 22.83 48.64 -25.93
C GLU A 62 24.28 48.21 -25.78
N VAL A 63 24.70 47.28 -26.63
CA VAL A 63 26.10 46.98 -26.86
C VAL A 63 26.61 48.14 -27.69
N GLU A 64 27.41 49.00 -27.06
CA GLU A 64 28.22 50.00 -27.74
C GLU A 64 28.93 49.33 -28.92
N GLU A 65 28.71 49.88 -30.12
CA GLU A 65 29.46 49.54 -31.32
C GLU A 65 30.93 49.93 -31.12
N GLU A 66 31.69 49.06 -30.46
CA GLU A 66 33.14 49.15 -30.51
C GLU A 66 33.59 48.57 -31.85
N GLU A 67 33.78 49.49 -32.80
CA GLU A 67 34.45 49.34 -34.08
C GLU A 67 35.88 48.78 -33.90
N ARG A 68 35.99 47.50 -33.54
CA ARG A 68 37.25 46.78 -33.54
C ARG A 68 37.45 46.18 -34.91
N ARG A 69 38.14 46.95 -35.75
CA ARG A 69 39.03 46.52 -36.83
C ARG A 69 38.81 45.06 -37.23
N SER A 70 38.11 44.86 -38.33
CA SER A 70 38.23 43.62 -39.11
C SER A 70 39.71 43.31 -39.29
N PRO A 71 40.24 42.23 -38.68
CA PRO A 71 41.51 41.71 -39.13
C PRO A 71 41.18 41.15 -40.50
N ASN A 72 41.85 41.67 -41.53
CA ASN A 72 41.88 41.07 -42.84
C ASN A 72 42.42 39.63 -42.71
N TYR A 73 41.58 38.66 -42.36
CA TYR A 73 41.86 37.24 -42.51
C TYR A 73 41.56 36.83 -43.95
N ARG A 74 42.18 37.55 -44.89
CA ARG A 74 42.41 37.05 -46.24
C ARG A 74 43.69 36.21 -46.16
N GLY A 75 43.56 35.07 -45.51
CA GLY A 75 44.57 34.05 -45.34
C GLY A 75 43.82 32.80 -44.95
N GLY A 76 43.45 31.99 -45.94
CA GLY A 76 42.81 30.70 -45.73
C GLY A 76 43.77 29.81 -44.96
N ALA A 77 43.74 29.90 -43.64
CA ALA A 77 44.31 28.87 -42.80
C ALA A 77 43.40 27.66 -42.98
N CYS A 78 43.83 26.72 -43.84
CA CYS A 78 43.27 25.38 -43.86
C CYS A 78 43.22 24.92 -42.40
N VAL A 79 42.00 24.74 -41.86
CA VAL A 79 41.85 24.06 -40.57
C VAL A 79 42.61 22.75 -40.71
N PRO A 80 43.61 22.46 -39.85
CA PRO A 80 44.40 21.25 -39.99
C PRO A 80 43.45 20.07 -40.06
N GLU A 81 43.63 19.18 -41.03
CA GLU A 81 42.82 17.96 -41.19
C GLU A 81 42.73 17.17 -39.87
N SER A 82 43.81 17.25 -39.06
CA SER A 82 43.89 16.71 -37.71
C SER A 82 42.88 17.25 -36.69
N PHE A 83 42.32 18.45 -36.89
CA PHE A 83 41.29 19.01 -35.99
C PHE A 83 39.99 18.21 -36.10
N PHE A 84 39.56 17.92 -37.33
CA PHE A 84 38.34 17.14 -37.56
C PHE A 84 38.50 15.70 -37.08
N ASP A 85 39.70 15.11 -37.21
CA ASP A 85 40.00 13.79 -36.67
C ASP A 85 39.88 13.76 -35.14
N CYS A 86 40.46 14.76 -34.45
CA CYS A 86 40.36 14.87 -32.99
C CYS A 86 38.91 15.03 -32.52
N VAL A 87 38.13 15.90 -33.16
CA VAL A 87 36.72 16.11 -32.81
C VAL A 87 35.91 14.85 -33.08
N THR A 88 36.12 14.19 -34.21
CA THR A 88 35.40 12.97 -34.56
C THR A 88 35.76 11.83 -33.61
N GLN A 89 37.04 11.71 -33.20
CA GLN A 89 37.46 10.73 -32.21
C GLN A 89 36.81 10.98 -30.85
N GLY A 90 36.81 12.23 -30.36
CA GLY A 90 36.16 12.56 -29.10
C GLY A 90 34.68 12.21 -29.09
N LEU A 91 33.95 12.52 -30.19
CA LEU A 91 32.55 12.14 -30.32
C LEU A 91 32.33 10.61 -30.34
N ARG A 92 33.25 9.85 -30.94
CA ARG A 92 33.19 8.38 -30.91
C ARG A 92 33.35 7.86 -29.48
N ASP A 93 34.36 8.34 -28.77
CA ASP A 93 34.64 7.92 -27.39
C ASP A 93 33.46 8.28 -26.46
N ASP A 94 32.90 9.49 -26.59
CA ASP A 94 31.72 9.93 -25.83
C ASP A 94 30.49 9.05 -26.10
N LEU A 95 30.25 8.67 -27.36
CA LEU A 95 29.14 7.80 -27.74
C LEU A 95 29.32 6.37 -27.21
N GLU A 96 30.54 5.83 -27.25
CA GLU A 96 30.85 4.51 -26.69
C GLU A 96 30.66 4.51 -25.17
N HIS A 97 31.17 5.53 -24.49
CA HIS A 97 30.99 5.66 -23.04
C HIS A 97 29.51 5.82 -22.65
N GLU A 98 28.74 6.61 -23.39
CA GLU A 98 27.30 6.74 -23.15
C GLU A 98 26.54 5.45 -23.45
N ARG A 99 26.92 4.70 -24.50
CA ARG A 99 26.35 3.39 -24.79
C ARG A 99 26.60 2.43 -23.62
N ASP A 100 27.82 2.39 -23.11
CA ASP A 100 28.19 1.48 -22.03
C ASP A 100 27.49 1.87 -20.72
N ARG A 101 27.37 3.18 -20.42
CA ARG A 101 26.55 3.67 -19.29
C ARG A 101 25.09 3.25 -19.41
N ARG A 102 24.50 3.34 -20.60
CA ARG A 102 23.10 2.93 -20.84
C ARG A 102 22.91 1.43 -20.67
N LEU A 103 23.85 0.62 -21.16
CA LEU A 103 23.80 -0.83 -20.99
C LEU A 103 23.84 -1.22 -19.50
N GLN A 104 24.77 -0.63 -18.73
CA GLN A 104 24.84 -0.86 -17.28
C GLN A 104 23.55 -0.44 -16.55
N LEU A 105 22.94 0.67 -16.97
CA LEU A 105 21.66 1.11 -16.41
C LEU A 105 20.53 0.12 -16.73
N VAL A 106 20.44 -0.34 -17.98
CA VAL A 106 19.45 -1.35 -18.39
C VAL A 106 19.62 -2.63 -17.57
N ASP A 107 20.85 -3.13 -17.42
CA ASP A 107 21.13 -4.31 -16.62
C ASP A 107 20.70 -4.14 -15.15
N THR A 108 20.99 -2.97 -14.57
CA THR A 108 20.60 -2.65 -13.19
C THR A 108 19.08 -2.60 -13.03
N VAL A 109 18.38 -1.97 -13.97
CA VAL A 109 16.91 -1.89 -13.97
C VAL A 109 16.29 -3.28 -14.13
N LEU A 110 16.82 -4.10 -15.05
CA LEU A 110 16.34 -5.48 -15.25
C LEU A 110 16.58 -6.34 -14.01
N LYS A 111 17.73 -6.21 -13.36
CA LYS A 111 18.04 -6.88 -12.10
C LYS A 111 17.05 -6.52 -10.99
N HIS A 112 16.84 -5.22 -10.74
CA HIS A 112 15.88 -4.79 -9.71
C HIS A 112 14.45 -5.19 -10.04
N ARG A 113 14.05 -5.16 -11.31
CA ARG A 113 12.73 -5.63 -11.74
C ARG A 113 12.56 -7.12 -11.45
N ALA A 114 13.59 -7.93 -11.70
CA ALA A 114 13.56 -9.36 -11.39
C ALA A 114 13.49 -9.60 -9.88
N GLU A 115 14.35 -8.93 -9.09
CA GLU A 115 14.35 -9.00 -7.62
C GLU A 115 12.96 -8.64 -7.05
N PHE A 116 12.35 -7.56 -7.56
CA PHE A 116 11.01 -7.16 -7.17
C PHE A 116 9.97 -8.23 -7.51
N ALA A 117 10.02 -8.80 -8.72
CA ALA A 117 9.09 -9.85 -9.13
C ALA A 117 9.21 -11.11 -8.26
N PHE A 118 10.43 -11.51 -7.88
CA PHE A 118 10.65 -12.63 -6.98
C PHE A 118 10.11 -12.35 -5.58
N ALA A 119 10.44 -11.20 -5.00
CA ALA A 119 9.93 -10.81 -3.69
C ALA A 119 8.39 -10.74 -3.66
N HIS A 120 7.78 -10.25 -4.74
CA HIS A 120 6.33 -10.23 -4.89
C HIS A 120 5.73 -11.65 -4.88
N LEU A 121 6.29 -12.57 -5.67
CA LEU A 121 5.82 -13.96 -5.72
C LEU A 121 6.00 -14.71 -4.39
N GLU A 122 7.10 -14.47 -3.69
CA GLU A 122 7.33 -15.04 -2.35
C GLU A 122 6.29 -14.54 -1.36
N ASN A 123 5.96 -13.25 -1.40
CA ASN A 123 4.91 -12.67 -0.55
C ASN A 123 3.53 -13.27 -0.87
N GLU A 124 3.16 -13.39 -2.15
CA GLU A 124 1.90 -14.02 -2.55
C GLU A 124 1.80 -15.48 -2.07
N ARG A 125 2.90 -16.24 -2.16
CA ARG A 125 2.96 -17.61 -1.65
C ARG A 125 2.80 -17.65 -0.13
N ALA A 126 3.49 -16.77 0.61
CA ALA A 126 3.39 -16.67 2.05
C ALA A 126 1.96 -16.30 2.51
N LEU A 127 1.34 -15.32 1.86
CA LEU A 127 -0.05 -14.92 2.12
C LEU A 127 -1.03 -16.06 1.82
N THR A 128 -0.83 -16.78 0.71
CA THR A 128 -1.66 -17.95 0.38
C THR A 128 -1.52 -19.05 1.44
N SER A 129 -0.28 -19.35 1.85
CA SER A 129 0.00 -20.32 2.92
C SER A 129 -0.70 -19.93 4.23
N LEU A 130 -0.61 -18.66 4.63
CA LEU A 130 -1.26 -18.17 5.86
C LEU A 130 -2.79 -18.28 5.76
N ARG A 131 -3.36 -17.96 4.61
CA ARG A 131 -4.81 -18.07 4.40
C ARG A 131 -5.29 -19.52 4.51
N ASP A 132 -4.50 -20.46 4.00
CA ASP A 132 -4.84 -21.89 4.07
C ASP A 132 -4.75 -22.42 5.50
N GLU A 133 -3.73 -22.01 6.27
CA GLU A 133 -3.61 -22.30 7.70
C GLU A 133 -4.78 -21.75 8.50
N LEU A 134 -5.14 -20.47 8.30
CA LEU A 134 -6.30 -19.84 8.93
C LEU A 134 -7.61 -20.57 8.60
N ARG A 135 -7.74 -21.13 7.39
CA ARG A 135 -8.90 -21.93 7.00
C ARG A 135 -8.97 -23.22 7.82
N VAL A 136 -7.84 -23.89 8.05
CA VAL A 136 -7.77 -25.11 8.87
C VAL A 136 -8.12 -24.78 10.33
N ASP A 137 -7.52 -23.73 10.89
CA ASP A 137 -7.78 -23.30 12.26
C ASP A 137 -9.25 -22.95 12.48
N ARG A 138 -9.87 -22.25 11.51
CA ARG A 138 -11.29 -21.90 11.58
C ARG A 138 -12.18 -23.15 11.67
N VAL A 139 -11.89 -24.17 10.87
CA VAL A 139 -12.61 -25.46 10.93
C VAL A 139 -12.40 -26.13 12.29
N GLY A 140 -11.18 -26.07 12.84
CA GLY A 140 -10.88 -26.58 14.18
C GLY A 140 -11.64 -25.86 15.30
N ILE A 141 -11.74 -24.53 15.22
CA ILE A 141 -12.52 -23.70 16.15
C ILE A 141 -14.01 -24.06 16.07
N ASP A 142 -14.56 -24.18 14.86
CA ASP A 142 -15.98 -24.51 14.68
C ASP A 142 -16.30 -25.92 15.21
N ARG A 143 -15.39 -26.89 15.03
CA ARG A 143 -15.50 -28.22 15.66
C ARG A 143 -15.50 -28.12 17.18
N SER A 144 -14.53 -27.41 17.75
CA SER A 144 -14.41 -27.24 19.20
C SER A 144 -15.64 -26.56 19.80
N ARG A 145 -16.21 -25.57 19.09
CA ARG A 145 -17.47 -24.92 19.49
C ARG A 145 -18.63 -25.90 19.53
N ALA A 146 -18.77 -26.76 18.52
CA ALA A 146 -19.81 -27.78 18.50
C ALA A 146 -19.68 -28.77 19.67
N GLU A 147 -18.46 -29.20 19.99
CA GLU A 147 -18.18 -30.07 21.15
C GLU A 147 -18.53 -29.39 22.48
N ILE A 148 -18.15 -28.12 22.66
CA ILE A 148 -18.52 -27.33 23.84
C ILE A 148 -20.03 -27.25 23.99
N THR A 149 -20.77 -26.98 22.90
CA THR A 149 -22.23 -26.94 22.93
C THR A 149 -22.81 -28.31 23.32
N ALA A 150 -22.28 -29.41 22.79
CA ALA A 150 -22.74 -30.75 23.16
C ALA A 150 -22.46 -31.09 24.64
N LEU A 151 -21.32 -30.67 25.19
CA LEU A 151 -21.02 -30.86 26.60
C LEU A 151 -21.93 -30.01 27.49
N GLN A 152 -22.23 -28.77 27.08
CA GLN A 152 -23.17 -27.91 27.81
C GLN A 152 -24.57 -28.53 27.90
N THR A 153 -25.09 -29.08 26.78
CA THR A 153 -26.40 -29.73 26.82
C THR A 153 -26.40 -30.97 27.72
N LEU A 154 -25.32 -31.74 27.75
CA LEU A 154 -25.19 -32.89 28.64
C LEU A 154 -25.16 -32.48 30.13
N VAL A 155 -24.41 -31.42 30.45
CA VAL A 155 -24.38 -30.85 31.81
C VAL A 155 -25.77 -30.38 32.22
N ASP A 156 -26.52 -29.73 31.33
CA ASP A 156 -27.88 -29.28 31.60
C ASP A 156 -28.84 -30.45 31.86
N ILE A 157 -28.71 -31.54 31.11
CA ILE A 157 -29.48 -32.78 31.31
C ILE A 157 -29.19 -33.34 32.71
N HIS A 158 -27.92 -33.56 33.04
CA HIS A 158 -27.54 -34.08 34.34
C HIS A 158 -27.95 -33.17 35.49
N HIS A 159 -27.88 -31.85 35.31
CA HIS A 159 -28.34 -30.90 36.31
C HIS A 159 -29.85 -31.06 36.58
N ARG A 160 -30.67 -31.22 35.52
CA ARG A 160 -32.11 -31.46 35.65
C ARG A 160 -32.41 -32.80 36.34
N GLU A 161 -31.70 -33.87 35.97
CA GLU A 161 -31.83 -35.19 36.59
C GLU A 161 -31.48 -35.15 38.07
N HIS A 162 -30.33 -34.55 38.42
CA HIS A 162 -29.90 -34.38 39.80
C HIS A 162 -30.95 -33.60 40.61
N LYS A 163 -31.45 -32.49 40.06
CA LYS A 163 -32.52 -31.71 40.69
C LYS A 163 -33.79 -32.53 40.92
N ALA A 164 -34.19 -33.36 39.96
CA ALA A 164 -35.35 -34.24 40.09
C ALA A 164 -35.15 -35.32 41.17
N LEU A 165 -33.97 -35.94 41.22
CA LEU A 165 -33.60 -36.91 42.26
C LEU A 165 -33.61 -36.29 43.66
N CYS A 166 -33.02 -35.11 43.83
CA CYS A 166 -33.06 -34.37 45.10
C CYS A 166 -34.51 -34.12 45.54
N ALA A 167 -35.36 -33.62 44.64
CA ALA A 167 -36.77 -33.35 44.95
C ALA A 167 -37.53 -34.62 45.38
N MET A 168 -37.25 -35.78 44.76
CA MET A 168 -37.85 -37.05 45.18
C MET A 168 -37.40 -37.48 46.58
N LEU A 169 -36.10 -37.35 46.88
CA LEU A 169 -35.54 -37.73 48.18
C LEU A 169 -36.03 -36.82 49.32
N GLU A 170 -36.19 -35.52 49.06
CA GLU A 170 -36.81 -34.58 50.00
C GLU A 170 -38.26 -34.96 50.29
N ARG A 171 -39.07 -35.28 49.27
CA ARG A 171 -40.47 -35.72 49.44
C ARG A 171 -40.60 -37.00 50.25
N LYS A 172 -39.65 -37.92 50.11
CA LYS A 172 -39.61 -39.19 50.87
C LYS A 172 -39.05 -39.01 52.29
N GLY A 173 -38.66 -37.79 52.70
CA GLY A 173 -38.10 -37.50 54.02
C GLY A 173 -36.68 -38.02 54.23
N VAL A 174 -36.03 -38.54 53.19
CA VAL A 174 -34.68 -39.11 53.25
C VAL A 174 -33.63 -38.02 53.42
N LEU A 175 -33.85 -36.87 52.76
CA LEU A 175 -33.03 -35.67 52.95
C LEU A 175 -33.74 -34.75 53.93
N HIS A 176 -33.20 -34.64 55.16
CA HIS A 176 -33.64 -33.62 56.09
C HIS A 176 -33.08 -32.27 55.66
N ARG A 177 -33.97 -31.35 55.27
CA ARG A 177 -33.62 -29.97 54.99
C ARG A 177 -33.07 -29.37 56.29
N LYS A 178 -31.75 -29.22 56.41
CA LYS A 178 -31.13 -28.43 57.49
C LYS A 178 -31.76 -27.04 57.39
N LYS A 179 -32.66 -26.71 58.32
CA LYS A 179 -33.16 -25.34 58.47
C LYS A 179 -31.92 -24.49 58.69
N GLN A 180 -31.63 -23.55 57.78
CA GLN A 180 -30.75 -22.44 58.12
C GLN A 180 -31.38 -21.78 59.35
N ARG A 181 -30.74 -21.93 60.51
CA ARG A 181 -31.04 -21.08 61.65
C ARG A 181 -30.58 -19.68 61.24
N THR A 182 -31.53 -18.85 60.84
CA THR A 182 -31.39 -17.40 60.92
C THR A 182 -31.44 -17.05 62.40
N ASP A 183 -30.35 -17.32 63.11
CA ASP A 183 -30.12 -16.72 64.41
C ASP A 183 -29.70 -15.27 64.12
N GLY A 184 -30.71 -14.41 63.98
CA GLY A 184 -30.51 -12.98 64.16
C GLY A 184 -30.00 -12.78 65.58
N THR A 185 -28.85 -12.16 65.73
CA THR A 185 -28.48 -11.52 66.98
C THR A 185 -27.92 -10.15 66.64
N ALA A 186 -28.56 -9.17 67.26
CA ALA A 186 -28.28 -7.75 67.22
C ALA A 186 -26.91 -7.41 67.80
#